data_AF-A0A7J4FVJ7-F1
#
_entry.id   AF-A0A7J4FVJ7-F1
#
_cell.length_a   1.000
_cell.length_b   1.000
_cell.length_c   1.000
_cell.angle_alpha   90.00
_cell.angle_beta   90.00
_cell.angle_gamma   90.00
#
_symmetry.space_group_name_H-M   'P 1'
#
loop_
_entity.id
_entity.type
_entity.pdbx_description
1 polymer ?
#
loop_
_entity_poly.entity_id
_entity_poly.type
_entity_poly.pdbx_seq_one_letter_code
_entity_poly.pdbx_strand_id
1 'polypeptide(L)' 'MNRIKKALRNVRGEVYTDLPTLYCYSTDASIYQVMPSAVVCPIDARDVSECVVA' A
#
# COMPACT_ATOMS: atom_id res chain seq x y z
N MET A 1 7.02 -15.31 3.52
CA MET A 1 6.95 -13.85 3.28
C MET A 1 5.78 -13.58 2.34
N ASN A 2 4.85 -12.69 2.74
CA ASN A 2 3.67 -12.35 1.94
C ASN A 2 4.10 -11.85 0.53
N ARG A 3 3.42 -12.28 -0.55
CA ARG A 3 3.81 -11.97 -1.95
C ARG A 3 3.94 -10.47 -2.18
N ILE A 4 3.05 -9.70 -1.56
CA ILE A 4 3.00 -8.23 -1.66
C ILE A 4 4.19 -7.58 -0.96
N LYS A 5 4.53 -8.03 0.26
CA LYS A 5 5.73 -7.53 0.96
C LYS A 5 7.01 -7.86 0.20
N LYS A 6 7.04 -8.97 -0.55
CA LYS A 6 8.18 -9.31 -1.42
C LYS A 6 8.27 -8.40 -2.66
N ALA A 7 7.13 -8.03 -3.25
CA ALA A 7 7.06 -7.11 -4.37
C ALA A 7 7.53 -5.71 -3.97
N LEU A 8 7.01 -5.19 -2.85
CA LEU A 8 7.30 -3.84 -2.35
C LEU A 8 8.60 -3.75 -1.52
N ARG A 9 9.49 -4.74 -1.59
CA ARG A 9 10.69 -4.82 -0.73
C ARG A 9 11.70 -3.69 -0.91
N ASN A 10 11.63 -2.97 -2.04
CA ASN A 10 12.52 -1.86 -2.36
C ASN A 10 11.97 -0.50 -1.91
N VAL A 11 10.69 -0.45 -1.52
CA VAL A 11 10.08 0.75 -0.98
C VAL A 11 10.68 1.01 0.40
N ARG A 12 11.21 2.21 0.63
CA ARG A 12 11.82 2.60 1.91
C ARG A 12 10.79 3.04 2.93
N GLY A 13 9.73 3.68 2.47
CA GLY A 13 8.57 4.04 3.27
C GLY A 13 7.79 2.84 3.81
N GLU A 14 6.77 3.14 4.60
CA GLU A 14 6.00 2.12 5.31
C GLU A 14 5.06 1.35 4.38
N VAL A 15 4.97 0.03 4.58
CA VAL A 15 4.06 -0.86 3.83
C VAL A 15 3.14 -1.60 4.80
N TYR A 16 1.89 -1.14 4.87
CA TYR A 16 0.86 -1.68 5.75
C TYR A 16 0.09 -2.81 5.06
N THR A 17 -0.10 -3.91 5.79
CA THR A 17 -0.90 -5.06 5.35
C THR A 17 -1.83 -5.55 6.47
N ASP A 18 -1.93 -4.82 7.57
CA ASP A 18 -2.84 -5.11 8.68
C ASP A 18 -4.27 -4.65 8.34
N LEU A 19 -5.26 -5.44 8.78
CA LEU A 19 -6.66 -5.18 8.44
C LEU A 19 -7.15 -3.78 8.84
N PRO A 20 -6.85 -3.24 10.05
CA PRO A 20 -7.31 -1.90 10.42
C PRO A 20 -6.86 -0.83 9.43
N THR A 21 -5.57 -0.81 9.06
CA THR A 21 -5.05 0.19 8.12
C THR A 21 -5.66 0.02 6.74
N LEU A 22 -5.79 -1.21 6.24
CA LEU A 22 -6.40 -1.46 4.92
C LEU A 22 -7.86 -0.97 4.87
N TYR A 23 -8.63 -1.13 5.95
CA TYR A 23 -10.00 -0.64 6.04
C TYR A 23 -10.08 0.89 5.91
N CYS A 24 -9.17 1.63 6.54
CA CYS A 24 -9.13 3.10 6.47
C CYS A 24 -8.98 3.64 5.03
N TYR A 25 -8.41 2.85 4.12
CA TYR A 25 -8.20 3.21 2.72
C TYR A 25 -9.05 2.36 1.76
N SER A 26 -10.11 1.72 2.26
CA SER A 26 -10.99 0.88 1.44
C SER A 26 -12.18 1.61 0.82
N THR A 27 -12.40 2.87 1.19
CA THR A 27 -13.46 3.72 0.67
C THR A 27 -12.88 5.07 0.25
N ASP A 28 -13.51 5.70 -0.74
CA ASP A 28 -13.35 7.14 -0.98
C ASP A 28 -14.48 7.91 -0.28
N ALA A 29 -14.86 9.09 -0.80
CA ALA A 29 -15.99 9.86 -0.29
C ALA A 29 -17.37 9.30 -0.71
N SER A 30 -17.42 8.10 -1.32
CA SER A 30 -18.64 7.41 -1.73
C SER A 30 -18.99 6.24 -0.79
N ILE A 31 -20.06 5.51 -1.12
CA ILE A 31 -20.48 4.31 -0.39
C ILE A 31 -19.77 3.03 -0.85
N TYR A 32 -18.96 3.09 -1.91
CA TYR A 32 -18.30 1.91 -2.46
C TYR A 32 -17.07 1.55 -1.64
N GLN A 33 -16.95 0.25 -1.34
CA GLN A 33 -15.81 -0.30 -0.62
C GLN A 33 -15.04 -1.29 -1.49
N VAL A 34 -13.73 -1.08 -1.62
CA VAL A 34 -12.78 -1.99 -2.26
C VAL A 34 -11.58 -2.17 -1.32
N MET A 35 -11.40 -3.37 -0.79
CA MET A 35 -10.32 -3.64 0.16
C MET A 35 -8.96 -3.69 -0.56
N PRO A 36 -8.00 -2.79 -0.23
CA PRO A 36 -6.67 -2.83 -0.82
C PRO A 36 -5.88 -4.01 -0.27
N SER A 37 -4.91 -4.49 -1.04
CA SER A 37 -4.03 -5.57 -0.59
C SER A 37 -2.80 -5.08 0.20
N ALA A 38 -2.45 -3.80 0.06
CA ALA A 38 -1.48 -3.07 0.87
C ALA A 38 -1.74 -1.56 0.75
N VAL A 39 -1.28 -0.79 1.74
CA VAL A 39 -1.19 0.67 1.70
C VAL A 39 0.28 1.06 1.88
N VAL A 40 0.77 1.96 1.04
CA VAL A 40 2.15 2.45 1.09
C VAL A 40 2.17 3.92 1.49
N CYS A 41 3.01 4.27 2.47
CA CYS A 41 3.32 5.65 2.82
C CYS A 41 4.75 5.98 2.35
N PRO A 42 4.91 6.51 1.12
CA PRO A 42 6.22 6.76 0.54
C PRO A 42 6.94 7.93 1.23
N ILE A 43 8.27 7.87 1.31
CA ILE A 43 9.09 8.98 1.83
C ILE A 43 9.18 10.12 0.79
N ASP A 44 9.43 9.76 -0.46
CA ASP A 44 9.64 10.70 -1.56
C ASP A 44 9.24 10.08 -2.92
N ALA A 45 9.46 10.84 -4.00
CA ALA A 45 9.11 10.44 -5.36
C ALA A 45 9.80 9.15 -5.85
N ARG A 46 10.94 8.78 -5.28
CA ARG A 46 11.62 7.53 -5.62
C ARG A 46 10.83 6.33 -5.11
N ASP A 47 10.29 6.40 -3.90
CA ASP A 47 9.46 5.32 -3.35
C ASP A 47 8.17 5.14 -4.17
N VAL A 48 7.57 6.24 -4.64
CA VAL A 48 6.43 6.19 -5.55
C VAL A 48 6.79 5.46 -6.85
N SER A 49 7.97 5.75 -7.41
CA SER A 49 8.44 5.10 -8.64
C SER A 49 8.65 3.59 -8.44
N GLU A 50 9.23 3.17 -7.31
CA GLU A 50 9.39 1.75 -6.97
C GLU A 50 8.04 1.02 -6.85
N CYS A 51 6.99 1.68 -6.35
CA CYS A 51 5.65 1.07 -6.24
C CYS A 51 5.02 0.72 -7.58
N VAL A 52 5.33 1.46 -8.64
CA VAL A 52 4.76 1.26 -9.99
C VAL A 52 5.45 0.12 -10.76
N VAL A 53 6.69 -0.19 -10.40
CA VAL A 53 7.53 -1.21 -11.07
C VAL A 53 7.47 -2.57 -10.35
N ALA A 54 6.93 -2.61 -9.14
CA ALA A 54 6.90 -3.77 -8.24
C ALA A 54 6.02 -4.94 -8.66
#